data_AF-A0A6M4BWD1-F1
#
_entry.id   AF-A0A6M4BWD1-F1
#
_cell.length_a   1.000
_cell.length_b   1.000
_cell.length_c   1.000
_cell.angle_alpha   90.00
_cell.angle_beta   90.00
_cell.angle_gamma   90.00
#
_symmetry.space_group_name_H-M   'P 1'
#
loop_
_entity.id
_entity.type
_entity.pdbx_description
1 polymer ?
#
loop_
_entity_poly.entity_id
_entity_poly.type
_entity_poly.pdbx_seq_one_letter_code
_entity_poly.pdbx_strand_id
1 'polypeptide(L)'
;EYDYEPVRRPWYTYALDNPDKIILTPPNLDVGGAGYVVSISYAVKSPFYPTMVVSMDVTMGFLYKLLIDSMPLCANSYVKCFIMNNRGYLVSHPGLMDPNSSGPIEQQHITHKESMIAIDMLNHKGFVTKRLCNNFYDKTIQRFYEFNTSLPNVLSNVVSGDHCVHYYIAAIPGTNAFIGLVNASCSVGAFCPCSMVDRLCLNCNRMEQTECECPCECSSELYECPNANISRFNQDIPLCGMKLENNNHKSHYFHNFAENLKSCFDFQCESYLTHSSCLGVLGCEWCQIDADGRTPLSSPFCTSQSTCFNGVLGAVTPYGEATIGHINRDALGSYSTIGPIAGCIVTISLVIAVAIYCYRQNVTTASCHNLYVDGPAETWHDPDVQMSHLQSDEMHDLSGQDKLLPAMEIEAPISPYRVVTGYRRAHTAGGSDHG
;
A
#
# COMPACT_ATOMS: atom_id res chain seq x y z
N GLU A 1 -1.09 -13.95 25.38
CA GLU A 1 -1.16 -15.42 25.31
C GLU A 1 -0.76 -15.79 23.89
N TYR A 2 0.16 -16.73 23.70
CA TYR A 2 0.78 -16.97 22.39
C TYR A 2 -0.05 -17.99 21.59
N ASP A 3 -0.84 -17.51 20.63
CA ASP A 3 -1.60 -18.37 19.71
C ASP A 3 -0.88 -18.50 18.35
N TYR A 4 0.36 -19.00 18.39
CA TYR A 4 1.08 -19.40 17.17
C TYR A 4 0.86 -20.90 16.96
N GLU A 5 -0.08 -21.25 16.07
CA GLU A 5 -0.38 -22.65 15.74
C GLU A 5 0.34 -23.07 14.43
N PRO A 6 1.44 -23.84 14.48
CA PRO A 6 2.22 -24.17 13.28
C PRO A 6 1.40 -24.97 12.26
N VAL A 7 0.47 -25.81 12.74
CA VAL A 7 -0.31 -26.73 11.90
C VAL A 7 -1.38 -26.05 11.04
N ARG A 8 -1.66 -24.76 11.27
CA ARG A 8 -2.55 -23.94 10.42
C ARG A 8 -1.81 -23.05 9.43
N ARG A 9 -0.46 -23.08 9.43
CA ARG A 9 0.35 -22.23 8.55
C ARG A 9 0.40 -22.79 7.12
N PRO A 10 0.39 -21.93 6.08
CA PRO A 10 0.47 -22.37 4.69
C PRO A 10 1.61 -23.35 4.42
N TRP A 11 2.82 -23.07 4.92
CA TRP A 11 4.00 -23.93 4.73
C TRP A 11 3.84 -25.35 5.30
N TYR A 12 3.04 -25.52 6.35
CA TYR A 12 2.79 -26.82 6.98
C TYR A 12 1.76 -27.61 6.18
N THR A 13 0.59 -27.01 5.95
CA THR A 13 -0.52 -27.63 5.22
C THR A 13 -0.10 -27.99 3.79
N TYR A 14 0.54 -27.08 3.07
CA TYR A 14 0.98 -27.35 1.69
C TYR A 14 2.01 -28.48 1.58
N ALA A 15 2.87 -28.66 2.59
CA ALA A 15 3.81 -29.78 2.66
C ALA A 15 3.11 -31.12 2.91
N LEU A 16 2.09 -31.15 3.76
CA LEU A 16 1.28 -32.36 3.98
C LEU A 16 0.46 -32.74 2.73
N ASP A 17 -0.12 -31.75 2.04
CA ASP A 17 -0.90 -31.94 0.82
C ASP A 17 -0.05 -32.42 -0.38
N ASN A 18 1.26 -32.10 -0.37
CA ASN A 18 2.19 -32.39 -1.45
C ASN A 18 3.41 -33.15 -0.93
N PRO A 19 3.23 -34.40 -0.47
CA PRO A 19 4.32 -35.18 0.09
C PRO A 19 5.39 -35.49 -0.97
N ASP A 20 6.60 -35.75 -0.50
CA ASP A 20 7.76 -36.13 -1.33
C ASP A 20 8.17 -35.03 -2.35
N LYS A 21 7.74 -33.78 -2.10
CA LYS A 21 8.11 -32.56 -2.84
C LYS A 21 8.58 -31.46 -1.89
N ILE A 22 9.47 -30.60 -2.38
CA ILE A 22 9.84 -29.35 -1.71
C ILE A 22 8.80 -28.27 -2.05
N ILE A 23 8.28 -27.61 -1.03
CA ILE A 23 7.19 -26.65 -1.16
C ILE A 23 7.71 -25.23 -0.93
N LEU A 24 7.54 -24.39 -1.95
CA LEU A 24 7.77 -22.95 -1.86
C LEU A 24 6.43 -22.28 -1.58
N THR A 25 6.37 -21.61 -0.43
CA THR A 25 5.23 -20.79 -0.01
C THR A 25 5.45 -19.35 -0.48
N PRO A 26 4.45 -18.66 -1.07
CA PRO A 26 4.55 -17.25 -1.46
C PRO A 26 4.95 -16.35 -0.27
N PRO A 27 5.52 -15.15 -0.51
CA PRO A 27 6.06 -14.34 0.57
C PRO A 27 4.98 -13.96 1.58
N ASN A 28 5.26 -14.23 2.84
CA ASN A 28 4.46 -13.77 3.97
C ASN A 28 5.33 -12.90 4.89
N LEU A 29 4.70 -11.97 5.59
CA LEU A 29 5.38 -11.23 6.65
C LEU A 29 5.84 -12.22 7.73
N ASP A 30 7.13 -12.24 8.06
CA ASP A 30 7.66 -13.02 9.18
C ASP A 30 7.12 -12.47 10.51
N VAL A 31 6.92 -13.32 11.52
CA VAL A 31 6.56 -12.91 12.89
C VAL A 31 7.77 -12.53 13.74
N GLY A 32 8.98 -13.01 13.39
CA GLY A 32 10.22 -12.80 14.12
C GLY A 32 10.91 -11.46 13.87
N GLY A 33 10.60 -10.74 12.79
CA GLY A 33 11.17 -9.44 12.45
C GLY A 33 11.83 -9.34 11.06
N ALA A 34 12.04 -10.47 10.37
CA ALA A 34 12.87 -10.56 9.17
C ALA A 34 12.25 -9.99 7.87
N GLY A 35 11.11 -9.30 7.97
CA GLY A 35 10.39 -8.74 6.82
C GLY A 35 9.61 -9.81 6.06
N TYR A 36 9.49 -9.65 4.75
CA TYR A 36 8.83 -10.65 3.89
C TYR A 36 9.75 -11.86 3.66
N VAL A 37 9.25 -13.04 3.98
CA VAL A 37 9.97 -14.32 3.84
C VAL A 37 9.19 -15.31 3.00
N VAL A 38 9.92 -16.14 2.26
CA VAL A 38 9.43 -17.33 1.55
C VAL A 38 9.80 -18.55 2.37
N SER A 39 8.78 -19.27 2.86
CA SER A 39 8.99 -20.55 3.54
C SER A 39 9.22 -21.69 2.54
N ILE A 40 10.32 -22.40 2.71
CA ILE A 40 10.68 -23.62 1.97
C ILE A 40 10.50 -24.81 2.91
N SER A 41 9.49 -25.65 2.65
CA SER A 41 9.11 -26.75 3.53
C SER A 41 9.11 -28.13 2.85
N TYR A 42 9.24 -29.18 3.65
CA TYR A 42 9.24 -30.58 3.21
C TYR A 42 8.61 -31.50 4.25
N ALA A 43 7.71 -32.38 3.83
CA ALA A 43 7.06 -33.37 4.69
C ALA A 43 7.87 -34.67 4.79
N VAL A 44 8.46 -34.90 5.96
CA VAL A 44 9.20 -36.12 6.31
C VAL A 44 8.21 -37.17 6.83
N LYS A 45 7.98 -38.20 6.02
CA LYS A 45 7.21 -39.39 6.40
C LYS A 45 8.07 -40.36 7.21
N SER A 46 7.47 -41.00 8.21
CA SER A 46 8.06 -42.14 8.93
C SER A 46 7.02 -43.27 9.01
N PRO A 47 7.43 -44.55 8.91
CA PRO A 47 6.52 -45.67 9.17
C PRO A 47 6.18 -45.85 10.66
N PHE A 48 6.91 -45.19 11.57
CA PHE A 48 6.76 -45.33 13.03
C PHE A 48 6.34 -44.05 13.76
N TYR A 49 6.39 -42.89 13.08
CA TYR A 49 6.07 -41.58 13.65
C TYR A 49 5.10 -40.82 12.73
N PRO A 50 4.27 -39.91 13.27
CA PRO A 50 3.48 -39.00 12.45
C PRO A 50 4.36 -38.23 11.46
N THR A 51 3.78 -37.86 10.30
CA THR A 51 4.48 -37.01 9.33
C THR A 51 4.92 -35.72 9.99
N MET A 52 6.22 -35.42 9.94
CA MET A 52 6.81 -34.19 10.45
C MET A 52 7.06 -33.24 9.28
N VAL A 53 6.87 -31.94 9.45
CA VAL A 53 7.25 -30.94 8.44
C VAL A 53 8.48 -30.20 8.93
N VAL A 54 9.54 -30.20 8.11
CA VAL A 54 10.70 -29.32 8.29
C VAL A 54 10.47 -28.11 7.38
N SER A 55 10.77 -26.91 7.88
CA SER A 55 10.66 -25.66 7.12
C SER A 55 11.86 -24.77 7.42
N MET A 56 12.28 -23.97 6.44
CA MET A 56 13.22 -22.88 6.60
C MET A 56 12.69 -21.65 5.87
N ASP A 57 12.94 -20.47 6.42
CA ASP A 57 12.53 -19.20 5.82
C ASP A 57 13.73 -18.53 5.15
N VAL A 58 13.53 -18.01 3.95
CA VAL A 58 14.50 -17.15 3.24
C VAL A 58 13.86 -15.79 2.97
N THR A 59 14.62 -14.70 3.10
CA THR A 59 14.07 -13.36 2.80
C THR A 59 13.70 -13.25 1.32
N MET A 60 12.62 -12.52 1.04
CA MET A 60 12.10 -12.35 -0.31
C MET A 60 13.16 -11.75 -1.26
N GLY A 61 13.94 -10.77 -0.77
CA GLY A 61 15.06 -10.16 -1.49
C GLY A 61 16.21 -11.14 -1.77
N PHE A 62 16.57 -12.03 -0.83
CA PHE A 62 17.60 -13.05 -1.04
C PHE A 62 17.19 -14.03 -2.14
N LEU A 63 15.94 -14.49 -2.15
CA LEU A 63 15.46 -15.39 -3.20
C LEU A 63 15.43 -14.73 -4.58
N TYR A 64 15.03 -13.46 -4.66
CA TYR A 64 15.06 -12.70 -5.91
C TYR A 64 16.48 -12.44 -6.42
N LYS A 65 17.41 -12.13 -5.52
CA LYS A 65 18.84 -12.07 -5.84
C LYS A 65 19.35 -13.40 -6.39
N LEU A 66 19.05 -14.51 -5.71
CA LEU A 66 19.45 -15.86 -6.14
C LEU A 66 18.94 -16.18 -7.56
N LEU A 67 17.71 -15.76 -7.90
CA LEU A 67 17.14 -15.90 -9.24
C LEU A 67 17.93 -15.11 -10.29
N ILE A 68 18.31 -13.85 -10.02
CA ILE A 68 19.09 -13.02 -10.93
C ILE A 68 20.53 -13.54 -11.07
N ASP A 69 21.19 -13.88 -9.96
CA ASP A 69 22.57 -14.40 -9.93
C ASP A 69 22.66 -15.74 -10.69
N SER A 70 21.60 -16.56 -10.63
CA SER A 70 21.50 -17.83 -11.39
C SER A 70 21.13 -17.64 -12.86
N MET A 71 20.40 -16.58 -13.20
CA MET A 71 19.96 -16.27 -14.57
C MET A 71 20.23 -14.79 -14.91
N PRO A 72 21.46 -14.41 -15.28
CA PRO A 72 21.84 -13.00 -15.47
C PRO A 72 21.02 -12.23 -16.52
N LEU A 73 20.34 -12.93 -17.44
CA LEU A 73 19.39 -12.32 -18.38
C LEU A 73 18.26 -11.56 -17.67
N CYS A 74 17.87 -11.98 -16.46
CA CYS A 74 16.83 -11.38 -15.62
C CYS A 74 17.23 -10.03 -15.01
N ALA A 75 18.50 -9.62 -15.11
CA ALA A 75 18.94 -8.27 -14.72
C ALA A 75 18.58 -7.21 -15.77
N ASN A 76 18.18 -7.61 -16.98
CA ASN A 76 17.82 -6.70 -18.06
C ASN A 76 16.38 -6.16 -17.89
N SER A 77 16.18 -4.87 -18.11
CA SER A 77 14.87 -4.21 -17.92
C SER A 77 13.74 -4.71 -18.84
N TYR A 78 14.07 -5.35 -19.97
CA TYR A 78 13.12 -5.93 -20.93
C TYR A 78 12.86 -7.44 -20.71
N VAL A 79 13.58 -8.07 -19.76
CA VAL A 79 13.38 -9.47 -19.38
C VAL A 79 12.92 -9.53 -17.93
N LYS A 80 11.67 -9.94 -17.70
CA LYS A 80 11.19 -10.25 -16.35
C LYS A 80 11.37 -11.74 -16.09
N CYS A 81 11.87 -12.09 -14.92
CA CYS A 81 11.87 -13.47 -14.43
C CYS A 81 11.05 -13.56 -13.16
N PHE A 82 10.35 -14.67 -13.00
CA PHE A 82 9.53 -14.92 -11.83
C PHE A 82 9.53 -16.38 -11.42
N ILE A 83 9.19 -16.64 -10.16
CA ILE A 83 8.85 -17.95 -9.63
C ILE A 83 7.41 -17.87 -9.15
N MET A 84 6.57 -18.85 -9.49
CA MET A 84 5.20 -18.97 -9.00
C MET A 84 4.95 -20.37 -8.45
N ASN A 85 4.02 -20.52 -7.50
CA ASN A 85 3.62 -21.82 -6.99
C ASN A 85 2.54 -22.48 -7.88
N ASN A 86 2.16 -23.71 -7.56
CA ASN A 86 1.10 -24.50 -8.22
C ASN A 86 -0.33 -23.94 -8.06
N ARG A 87 -0.49 -22.83 -7.34
CA ARG A 87 -1.74 -22.05 -7.25
C ARG A 87 -1.69 -20.74 -8.04
N GLY A 88 -0.55 -20.39 -8.66
CA GLY A 88 -0.33 -19.18 -9.46
C GLY A 88 0.09 -17.94 -8.66
N TYR A 89 0.31 -18.07 -7.35
CA TYR A 89 0.84 -16.99 -6.52
C TYR A 89 2.34 -16.85 -6.74
N LEU A 90 2.81 -15.60 -6.82
CA LEU A 90 4.20 -15.26 -7.08
C LEU A 90 5.03 -15.49 -5.81
N VAL A 91 6.07 -16.31 -5.95
CA VAL A 91 7.10 -16.57 -4.93
C VAL A 91 8.26 -15.58 -5.08
N SER A 92 8.57 -15.19 -6.31
CA SER A 92 9.58 -14.17 -6.63
C SER A 92 9.20 -13.49 -7.95
N HIS A 93 9.26 -12.17 -8.04
CA HIS A 93 8.95 -11.38 -9.24
C HIS A 93 9.47 -9.95 -9.04
N PRO A 94 9.96 -9.23 -10.08
CA PRO A 94 10.48 -7.87 -9.94
C PRO A 94 9.50 -6.89 -9.27
N GLY A 95 8.21 -7.00 -9.60
CA GLY A 95 7.13 -6.22 -9.00
C GLY A 95 6.73 -6.62 -7.58
N LEU A 96 7.46 -7.53 -6.92
CA LEU A 96 7.43 -7.69 -5.45
C LEU A 96 8.50 -6.85 -4.75
N MET A 97 9.53 -6.41 -5.49
CA MET A 97 10.61 -5.54 -4.98
C MET A 97 10.38 -4.06 -5.31
N ASP A 98 9.40 -3.77 -6.16
CA ASP A 98 9.07 -2.39 -6.56
C ASP A 98 8.14 -1.74 -5.52
N PRO A 99 8.57 -0.69 -4.81
CA PRO A 99 7.75 0.02 -3.82
C PRO A 99 6.52 0.71 -4.43
N ASN A 100 6.52 0.97 -5.74
CA ASN A 100 5.38 1.56 -6.45
C ASN A 100 4.34 0.51 -6.87
N SER A 101 4.62 -0.77 -6.61
CA SER A 101 3.76 -1.89 -7.00
C SER A 101 2.48 -1.95 -6.18
N SER A 102 1.33 -2.01 -6.84
CA SER A 102 0.02 -2.05 -6.18
C SER A 102 -0.29 -3.41 -5.53
N GLY A 103 -0.92 -3.36 -4.35
CA GLY A 103 -1.54 -4.50 -3.66
C GLY A 103 -0.66 -5.17 -2.59
N PRO A 104 -1.27 -5.88 -1.62
CA PRO A 104 -0.54 -6.59 -0.56
C PRO A 104 0.31 -7.72 -1.14
N ILE A 105 1.56 -7.83 -0.68
CA ILE A 105 2.59 -8.76 -1.20
C ILE A 105 2.12 -10.21 -1.09
N GLU A 106 1.41 -10.56 -0.01
CA GLU A 106 0.93 -11.90 0.30
C GLU A 106 -0.21 -12.39 -0.61
N GLN A 107 -0.70 -11.54 -1.52
CA GLN A 107 -1.83 -11.83 -2.40
C GLN A 107 -1.48 -11.68 -3.90
N GLN A 108 -0.19 -11.51 -4.22
CA GLN A 108 0.25 -11.23 -5.58
C GLN A 108 0.19 -12.49 -6.46
N HIS A 109 -0.81 -12.53 -7.33
CA HIS A 109 -1.09 -13.64 -8.25
C HIS A 109 -0.71 -13.29 -9.69
N ILE A 110 -0.33 -14.30 -10.48
CA ILE A 110 0.11 -14.13 -11.88
C ILE A 110 -0.93 -13.40 -12.75
N THR A 111 -2.23 -13.62 -12.50
CA THR A 111 -3.34 -12.94 -13.19
C THR A 111 -3.42 -11.43 -12.95
N HIS A 112 -2.78 -10.92 -11.89
CA HIS A 112 -2.77 -9.49 -11.58
C HIS A 112 -1.50 -8.80 -12.11
N LYS A 113 -0.33 -9.44 -12.00
CA LYS A 113 0.96 -8.84 -12.43
C LYS A 113 1.33 -9.10 -13.88
N GLU A 114 0.92 -10.23 -14.47
CA GLU A 114 1.23 -10.60 -15.85
C GLU A 114 -0.03 -11.12 -16.58
N SER A 115 -1.11 -10.33 -16.56
CA SER A 115 -2.42 -10.67 -17.14
C SER A 115 -2.37 -11.25 -18.56
N MET A 116 -1.52 -10.71 -19.44
CA MET A 116 -1.32 -11.22 -20.82
C MET A 116 -0.92 -12.70 -20.82
N ILE A 117 0.02 -13.07 -19.96
CA ILE A 117 0.55 -14.43 -19.85
C ILE A 117 -0.51 -15.32 -19.22
N ALA A 118 -1.16 -14.85 -18.15
CA ALA A 118 -2.24 -15.59 -17.49
C ALA A 118 -3.40 -15.94 -18.44
N ILE A 119 -3.78 -15.03 -19.35
CA ILE A 119 -4.79 -15.29 -20.39
C ILE A 119 -4.34 -16.39 -21.36
N ASP A 120 -3.11 -16.33 -21.89
CA ASP A 120 -2.61 -17.37 -22.82
C ASP A 120 -2.39 -18.73 -22.13
N MET A 121 -1.96 -18.73 -20.87
CA MET A 121 -1.81 -19.93 -20.04
C MET A 121 -3.12 -20.73 -19.92
N LEU A 122 -4.29 -20.08 -19.90
CA LEU A 122 -5.58 -20.77 -19.83
C LEU A 122 -5.95 -21.52 -21.11
N ASN A 123 -5.31 -21.20 -22.24
CA ASN A 123 -5.49 -21.92 -23.51
C ASN A 123 -4.65 -23.21 -23.59
N HIS A 124 -3.66 -23.39 -22.70
CA HIS A 124 -2.86 -24.62 -22.62
C HIS A 124 -3.66 -25.78 -22.01
N LYS A 125 -4.11 -26.69 -22.87
CA LYS A 125 -4.88 -27.88 -22.47
C LYS A 125 -4.13 -28.74 -21.45
N GLY A 126 -4.71 -28.92 -20.26
CA GLY A 126 -4.16 -29.77 -19.21
C GLY A 126 -3.00 -29.17 -18.40
N PHE A 127 -2.62 -27.92 -18.66
CA PHE A 127 -1.63 -27.19 -17.86
C PHE A 127 -2.29 -26.47 -16.67
N VAL A 128 -3.36 -25.71 -16.91
CA VAL A 128 -4.10 -24.97 -15.88
C VAL A 128 -5.50 -25.53 -15.76
N THR A 129 -5.98 -25.71 -14.53
CA THR A 129 -7.40 -25.99 -14.26
C THR A 129 -7.95 -24.95 -13.31
N LYS A 130 -9.13 -24.40 -13.62
CA LYS A 130 -9.92 -23.67 -12.64
C LYS A 130 -10.56 -24.65 -11.66
N ARG A 131 -10.47 -24.33 -10.38
CA ARG A 131 -11.06 -25.09 -9.28
C ARG A 131 -11.94 -24.17 -8.45
N LEU A 132 -12.94 -24.79 -7.82
CA LEU A 132 -13.74 -24.15 -6.78
C LEU A 132 -13.88 -25.09 -5.58
N CYS A 133 -14.05 -24.51 -4.40
CA CYS A 133 -14.34 -25.25 -3.18
C CYS A 133 -15.35 -24.47 -2.31
N ASN A 134 -16.06 -25.18 -1.42
CA ASN A 134 -17.03 -24.58 -0.51
C ASN A 134 -16.45 -24.48 0.91
N ASN A 135 -16.44 -23.27 1.47
CA ASN A 135 -16.07 -22.96 2.83
C ASN A 135 -17.34 -22.67 3.64
N PHE A 136 -17.81 -23.68 4.37
CA PHE A 136 -19.02 -23.57 5.21
C PHE A 136 -18.86 -22.67 6.44
N TYR A 137 -17.63 -22.36 6.88
CA TYR A 137 -17.40 -21.50 8.04
C TYR A 137 -17.69 -20.03 7.70
N ASP A 138 -17.12 -19.55 6.58
CA ASP A 138 -17.33 -18.17 6.10
C ASP A 138 -18.55 -18.06 5.14
N LYS A 139 -19.20 -19.18 4.80
CA LYS A 139 -20.26 -19.29 3.78
C LYS A 139 -19.81 -18.76 2.41
N THR A 140 -18.59 -19.07 2.00
CA THR A 140 -18.04 -18.66 0.69
C THR A 140 -17.68 -19.84 -0.21
N ILE A 141 -17.89 -19.68 -1.50
CA ILE A 141 -17.33 -20.53 -2.55
C ILE A 141 -16.08 -19.83 -3.06
N GLN A 142 -14.91 -20.43 -2.83
CA GLN A 142 -13.62 -19.90 -3.25
C GLN A 142 -13.26 -20.46 -4.63
N ARG A 143 -12.81 -19.59 -5.55
CA ARG A 143 -12.31 -19.93 -6.88
C ARG A 143 -10.80 -19.70 -6.95
N PHE A 144 -10.08 -20.66 -7.49
CA PHE A 144 -8.61 -20.62 -7.58
C PHE A 144 -8.11 -21.43 -8.77
N TYR A 145 -6.82 -21.27 -9.07
CA TYR A 145 -6.14 -22.00 -10.14
C TYR A 145 -5.34 -23.17 -9.58
N GLU A 146 -5.20 -24.21 -10.39
CA GLU A 146 -4.33 -25.35 -10.13
C GLU A 146 -3.50 -25.65 -11.37
N PHE A 147 -2.19 -25.45 -11.23
CA PHE A 147 -1.19 -25.63 -12.30
C PHE A 147 -0.54 -27.01 -12.18
N ASN A 148 -0.45 -27.71 -13.31
CA ASN A 148 0.08 -29.07 -13.37
C ASN A 148 1.62 -29.08 -13.22
N THR A 149 2.09 -29.39 -12.01
CA THR A 149 3.54 -29.48 -11.69
C THR A 149 4.30 -30.57 -12.44
N SER A 150 3.61 -31.52 -13.08
CA SER A 150 4.21 -32.59 -13.87
C SER A 150 4.39 -32.19 -15.35
N LEU A 151 4.77 -30.93 -15.60
CA LEU A 151 4.99 -30.39 -16.94
C LEU A 151 6.32 -30.94 -17.52
N PRO A 152 6.30 -31.71 -18.63
CA PRO A 152 7.48 -32.43 -19.11
C PRO A 152 8.47 -31.57 -19.91
N ASN A 153 8.00 -30.47 -20.51
CA ASN A 153 8.76 -29.61 -21.41
C ASN A 153 8.57 -28.14 -21.02
N VAL A 154 9.48 -27.26 -21.47
CA VAL A 154 9.27 -25.81 -21.37
C VAL A 154 8.03 -25.42 -22.19
N LEU A 155 7.12 -24.70 -21.54
CA LEU A 155 5.88 -24.20 -22.12
C LEU A 155 6.09 -22.75 -22.59
N SER A 156 5.63 -22.43 -23.79
CA SER A 156 5.67 -21.09 -24.39
C SER A 156 4.29 -20.66 -24.89
N ASN A 157 4.18 -19.46 -25.46
CA ASN A 157 2.94 -18.93 -26.05
C ASN A 157 2.17 -19.97 -26.89
N VAL A 158 0.86 -20.17 -26.64
CA VAL A 158 -0.02 -21.00 -27.50
C VAL A 158 -0.26 -20.29 -28.83
N VAL A 159 -0.63 -19.01 -28.74
CA VAL A 159 -0.95 -18.20 -29.90
C VAL A 159 0.32 -17.53 -30.38
N SER A 160 0.98 -18.17 -31.36
CA SER A 160 2.09 -17.59 -32.14
C SER A 160 1.63 -16.48 -33.09
N GLY A 161 0.85 -15.53 -32.57
CA GLY A 161 0.59 -14.25 -33.23
C GLY A 161 1.82 -13.34 -33.14
N ASP A 162 1.81 -12.24 -33.88
CA ASP A 162 2.88 -11.25 -33.95
C ASP A 162 2.89 -10.36 -32.68
N HIS A 163 3.07 -11.01 -31.53
CA HIS A 163 3.01 -10.42 -30.20
C HIS A 163 4.42 -10.13 -29.69
N CYS A 164 4.66 -8.88 -29.29
CA CYS A 164 5.94 -8.40 -28.76
C CYS A 164 6.34 -9.03 -27.41
N VAL A 165 5.50 -9.89 -26.82
CA VAL A 165 5.70 -10.54 -25.52
C VAL A 165 5.81 -12.05 -25.71
N HIS A 166 7.03 -12.57 -25.53
CA HIS A 166 7.33 -13.99 -25.54
C HIS A 166 7.57 -14.48 -24.12
N TYR A 167 7.01 -15.62 -23.75
CA TYR A 167 7.22 -16.19 -22.42
C TYR A 167 7.62 -17.65 -22.48
N TYR A 168 8.34 -18.09 -21.45
CA TYR A 168 8.79 -19.46 -21.25
C TYR A 168 8.55 -19.84 -19.79
N ILE A 169 7.86 -20.96 -19.54
CA ILE A 169 7.58 -21.47 -18.20
C ILE A 169 8.05 -22.91 -18.10
N ALA A 170 8.78 -23.24 -17.04
CA ALA A 170 9.22 -24.59 -16.73
C ALA A 170 8.86 -24.95 -15.28
N ALA A 171 8.44 -26.19 -15.04
CA ALA A 171 8.30 -26.71 -13.68
C ALA A 171 9.69 -26.90 -13.06
N ILE A 172 9.86 -26.52 -11.79
CA ILE A 172 11.10 -26.75 -11.04
C ILE A 172 11.03 -28.19 -10.49
N PRO A 173 11.88 -29.13 -10.95
CA PRO A 173 11.71 -30.55 -10.64
C PRO A 173 11.76 -30.85 -9.13
N GLY A 174 10.87 -31.74 -8.67
CA GLY A 174 10.77 -32.10 -7.25
C GLY A 174 10.11 -31.04 -6.36
N THR A 175 9.52 -29.99 -6.93
CA THR A 175 8.86 -28.91 -6.17
C THR A 175 7.39 -28.70 -6.55
N ASN A 176 6.71 -27.77 -5.87
CA ASN A 176 5.42 -27.22 -6.29
C ASN A 176 5.51 -25.97 -7.19
N ALA A 177 6.73 -25.55 -7.58
CA ALA A 177 6.97 -24.25 -8.19
C ALA A 177 7.32 -24.32 -9.67
N PHE A 178 7.11 -23.20 -10.36
CA PHE A 178 7.48 -22.98 -11.75
C PHE A 178 8.37 -21.74 -11.83
N ILE A 179 9.36 -21.79 -12.73
CA ILE A 179 10.14 -20.63 -13.14
C ILE A 179 9.59 -20.11 -14.46
N GLY A 180 9.39 -18.79 -14.54
CA GLY A 180 8.92 -18.09 -15.72
C GLY A 180 9.95 -17.04 -16.18
N LEU A 181 10.14 -16.94 -17.49
CA LEU A 181 10.89 -15.88 -18.15
C LEU A 181 9.97 -15.20 -19.17
N VAL A 182 9.97 -13.87 -19.17
CA VAL A 182 9.17 -13.02 -20.05
C VAL A 182 10.11 -12.06 -20.76
N ASN A 183 10.14 -12.13 -22.09
CA ASN A 183 10.85 -11.18 -22.94
C ASN A 183 9.80 -10.29 -23.63
N ALA A 184 9.73 -9.04 -23.21
CA ALA A 184 8.74 -8.07 -23.69
C ALA A 184 9.43 -6.91 -24.42
N SER A 185 9.25 -6.82 -25.74
CA SER A 185 9.76 -5.71 -26.55
C SER A 185 8.76 -4.55 -26.69
N CYS A 186 7.53 -4.69 -26.18
CA CYS A 186 6.57 -3.60 -26.05
C CYS A 186 5.63 -3.78 -24.85
N SER A 187 5.00 -2.68 -24.41
CA SER A 187 4.05 -2.67 -23.29
C SER A 187 2.61 -2.80 -23.82
N VAL A 188 2.04 -4.01 -23.74
CA VAL A 188 0.63 -4.27 -24.06
C VAL A 188 -0.15 -4.49 -22.78
N GLY A 189 -1.15 -3.65 -22.53
CA GLY A 189 -2.08 -3.85 -21.42
C GLY A 189 -3.12 -4.92 -21.75
N ALA A 190 -3.16 -5.99 -20.96
CA ALA A 190 -4.37 -6.80 -20.79
C ALA A 190 -4.82 -6.79 -19.35
N PHE A 191 -6.11 -7.05 -19.17
CA PHE A 191 -6.78 -7.02 -17.87
C PHE A 191 -7.49 -8.34 -17.65
N CYS A 192 -7.08 -9.08 -16.62
CA CYS A 192 -7.94 -10.08 -16.01
C CYS A 192 -8.91 -9.35 -15.06
N PRO A 193 -10.23 -9.58 -15.15
CA PRO A 193 -11.21 -9.13 -14.17
C PRO A 193 -10.80 -9.50 -12.74
N CYS A 194 -10.47 -8.47 -11.94
CA CYS A 194 -9.99 -8.60 -10.57
C CYS A 194 -10.61 -7.47 -9.73
N SER A 195 -11.06 -7.80 -8.50
CA SER A 195 -11.31 -6.76 -7.49
C SER A 195 -9.97 -6.23 -6.98
N MET A 196 -9.92 -4.92 -6.74
CA MET A 196 -8.73 -4.21 -6.24
C MET A 196 -8.81 -3.89 -4.74
N VAL A 197 -9.93 -4.25 -4.09
CA VAL A 197 -10.27 -3.81 -2.72
C VAL A 197 -10.62 -5.00 -1.82
N ASP A 198 -11.33 -5.99 -2.37
CA ASP A 198 -11.75 -7.19 -1.67
C ASP A 198 -11.42 -8.44 -2.50
N ARG A 199 -11.84 -9.61 -2.03
CA ARG A 199 -11.70 -10.88 -2.74
C ARG A 199 -12.94 -11.26 -3.53
N LEU A 200 -13.92 -10.37 -3.73
CA LEU A 200 -15.18 -10.76 -4.36
C LEU A 200 -15.03 -11.01 -5.86
N CYS A 201 -15.62 -12.10 -6.35
CA CYS A 201 -15.69 -12.37 -7.78
C CYS A 201 -16.65 -11.38 -8.48
N LEU A 202 -16.23 -10.81 -9.61
CA LEU A 202 -17.06 -9.90 -10.39
C LEU A 202 -18.28 -10.59 -11.05
N ASN A 203 -18.22 -11.91 -11.26
CA ASN A 203 -19.36 -12.71 -11.75
C ASN A 203 -19.41 -14.10 -11.10
N CYS A 204 -20.27 -14.26 -10.11
CA CYS A 204 -20.47 -15.54 -9.42
C CYS A 204 -21.28 -16.58 -10.22
N ASN A 205 -21.97 -16.20 -11.31
CA ASN A 205 -22.87 -17.11 -12.02
C ASN A 205 -22.20 -17.94 -13.13
N ARG A 206 -20.99 -17.54 -13.56
CA ARG A 206 -20.25 -18.18 -14.65
C ARG A 206 -18.78 -18.32 -14.25
N MET A 207 -18.15 -19.43 -14.64
CA MET A 207 -16.72 -19.71 -14.44
C MET A 207 -16.23 -20.52 -15.64
N GLU A 208 -15.79 -19.84 -16.70
CA GLU A 208 -15.25 -20.52 -17.88
C GLU A 208 -13.75 -20.74 -17.77
N GLN A 209 -13.27 -21.86 -18.32
CA GLN A 209 -11.88 -22.27 -18.24
C GLN A 209 -10.92 -21.31 -18.96
N THR A 210 -11.35 -20.69 -20.07
CA THR A 210 -10.52 -19.82 -20.92
C THR A 210 -10.67 -18.32 -20.63
N GLU A 211 -11.73 -17.89 -19.92
CA GLU A 211 -11.89 -16.51 -19.49
C GLU A 211 -10.98 -16.26 -18.27
N CYS A 212 -10.09 -15.25 -18.29
CA CYS A 212 -9.28 -14.95 -17.10
C CYS A 212 -10.13 -14.30 -15.99
N GLU A 213 -9.81 -14.58 -14.73
CA GLU A 213 -10.30 -13.87 -13.52
C GLU A 213 -9.23 -13.97 -12.42
N CYS A 214 -9.16 -13.05 -11.46
CA CYS A 214 -8.33 -13.29 -10.26
C CYS A 214 -8.92 -14.39 -9.37
N PRO A 215 -8.10 -15.09 -8.55
CA PRO A 215 -8.62 -15.89 -7.44
C PRO A 215 -9.55 -15.05 -6.56
N CYS A 216 -10.74 -15.55 -6.27
CA CYS A 216 -11.82 -14.76 -5.70
C CYS A 216 -12.85 -15.64 -4.97
N GLU A 217 -13.75 -15.02 -4.24
CA GLU A 217 -14.77 -15.65 -3.42
C GLU A 217 -16.17 -15.14 -3.79
N CYS A 218 -17.16 -16.03 -3.67
CA CYS A 218 -18.59 -15.77 -3.85
C CYS A 218 -19.35 -16.16 -2.58
N SER A 219 -20.41 -15.44 -2.21
CA SER A 219 -21.32 -15.92 -1.17
C SER A 219 -22.00 -17.22 -1.62
N SER A 220 -22.03 -18.23 -0.74
CA SER A 220 -22.75 -19.48 -1.00
C SER A 220 -24.27 -19.29 -0.97
N GLU A 221 -24.77 -18.24 -0.31
CA GLU A 221 -26.21 -17.93 -0.24
C GLU A 221 -26.74 -17.39 -1.58
N LEU A 222 -25.90 -16.66 -2.33
CA LEU A 222 -26.19 -16.23 -3.71
C LEU A 222 -26.15 -17.37 -4.74
N TYR A 223 -25.64 -18.54 -4.36
CA TYR A 223 -25.64 -19.75 -5.20
C TYR A 223 -26.95 -20.57 -5.10
N GLU A 224 -27.99 -20.04 -4.43
CA GLU A 224 -29.38 -20.45 -4.67
C GLU A 224 -29.85 -20.00 -6.07
N CYS A 225 -29.33 -20.66 -7.12
CA CYS A 225 -29.65 -20.36 -8.52
C CYS A 225 -31.16 -20.53 -8.79
N PRO A 226 -31.93 -19.47 -9.10
CA PRO A 226 -33.40 -19.57 -9.13
C PRO A 226 -34.01 -20.42 -10.26
N ASN A 227 -33.22 -20.92 -11.22
CA ASN A 227 -33.71 -21.66 -12.40
C ASN A 227 -32.70 -22.68 -13.01
N ALA A 228 -31.62 -23.05 -12.32
CA ALA A 228 -30.69 -24.08 -12.82
C ALA A 228 -31.03 -25.43 -12.17
N ASN A 229 -31.41 -26.45 -12.95
CA ASN A 229 -31.80 -27.80 -12.48
C ASN A 229 -30.96 -28.28 -11.27
N ILE A 230 -31.56 -28.18 -10.07
CA ILE A 230 -30.85 -28.13 -8.76
C ILE A 230 -30.22 -29.48 -8.35
N SER A 231 -30.37 -30.53 -9.16
CA SER A 231 -30.06 -31.91 -8.81
C SER A 231 -28.69 -32.45 -9.28
N ARG A 232 -27.79 -31.62 -9.82
CA ARG A 232 -26.43 -32.09 -10.23
C ARG A 232 -25.23 -31.21 -9.91
N PHE A 233 -25.34 -29.89 -9.80
CA PHE A 233 -24.16 -29.03 -9.60
C PHE A 233 -23.74 -28.84 -8.13
N ASN A 234 -24.67 -28.93 -7.17
CA ASN A 234 -24.37 -28.67 -5.76
C ASN A 234 -23.91 -29.90 -4.96
N GLN A 235 -23.93 -31.11 -5.52
CA GLN A 235 -23.54 -32.34 -4.81
C GLN A 235 -22.04 -32.67 -4.89
N ASP A 236 -21.32 -32.15 -5.89
CA ASP A 236 -19.93 -32.52 -6.18
C ASP A 236 -18.91 -31.40 -5.89
N ILE A 237 -19.30 -30.29 -5.24
CA ILE A 237 -18.37 -29.23 -4.86
C ILE A 237 -17.53 -29.69 -3.66
N PRO A 238 -16.19 -29.79 -3.78
CA PRO A 238 -15.35 -30.22 -2.68
C PRO A 238 -15.33 -29.17 -1.57
N LEU A 239 -15.15 -29.64 -0.33
CA LEU A 239 -14.82 -28.78 0.81
C LEU A 239 -13.51 -28.03 0.53
N CYS A 240 -13.43 -26.77 0.94
CA CYS A 240 -12.14 -26.11 1.07
C CYS A 240 -11.30 -26.82 2.15
N GLY A 241 -9.98 -26.78 2.00
CA GLY A 241 -9.06 -27.27 3.02
C GLY A 241 -9.14 -26.46 4.32
N MET A 242 -8.29 -26.80 5.30
CA MET A 242 -8.22 -26.03 6.54
C MET A 242 -7.95 -24.54 6.24
N LYS A 243 -8.72 -23.65 6.87
CA LYS A 243 -8.55 -22.20 6.74
C LYS A 243 -7.15 -21.83 7.22
N LEU A 244 -6.31 -21.41 6.27
CA LEU A 244 -4.92 -21.07 6.53
C LEU A 244 -4.85 -19.79 7.34
N GLU A 245 -4.03 -19.82 8.38
CA GLU A 245 -3.77 -18.64 9.19
C GLU A 245 -2.59 -17.87 8.61
N ASN A 246 -2.90 -16.84 7.81
CA ASN A 246 -1.94 -15.79 7.48
C ASN A 246 -1.61 -14.97 8.73
N ASN A 247 -0.45 -14.31 8.74
CA ASN A 247 0.05 -13.54 9.87
C ASN A 247 -0.72 -12.21 10.05
N ASN A 248 -1.96 -12.32 10.53
CA ASN A 248 -2.80 -11.19 10.98
C ASN A 248 -2.47 -10.75 12.42
N HIS A 249 -1.63 -11.51 13.12
CA HIS A 249 -1.11 -11.13 14.43
C HIS A 249 -0.21 -9.92 14.25
N LYS A 250 -0.41 -8.88 15.07
CA LYS A 250 0.62 -7.85 15.28
C LYS A 250 1.91 -8.60 15.60
N SER A 251 3.02 -8.26 14.94
CA SER A 251 4.26 -8.96 15.26
C SER A 251 4.52 -8.83 16.76
N HIS A 252 4.73 -9.96 17.39
CA HIS A 252 5.29 -9.98 18.72
C HIS A 252 6.79 -10.08 18.55
N TYR A 253 7.39 -8.97 18.11
CA TYR A 253 8.84 -8.79 18.13
C TYR A 253 9.34 -9.28 19.49
N PHE A 254 10.23 -10.27 19.49
CA PHE A 254 10.57 -11.09 20.67
C PHE A 254 11.44 -10.32 21.69
N HIS A 255 11.12 -9.06 21.99
CA HIS A 255 11.86 -8.14 22.87
C HIS A 255 12.49 -8.87 24.07
N ASN A 256 11.66 -9.50 24.90
CA ASN A 256 12.12 -10.06 26.17
C ASN A 256 13.03 -11.32 26.05
N PHE A 257 13.07 -11.98 24.89
CA PHE A 257 13.90 -13.19 24.67
C PHE A 257 15.08 -12.95 23.70
N ALA A 258 14.88 -12.14 22.67
CA ALA A 258 15.90 -11.82 21.67
C ALA A 258 16.98 -10.87 22.21
N GLU A 259 16.65 -9.96 23.13
CA GLU A 259 17.61 -9.00 23.71
C GLU A 259 18.80 -9.67 24.45
N ASN A 260 18.68 -10.93 24.85
CA ASN A 260 19.76 -11.70 25.49
C ASN A 260 20.53 -12.61 24.51
N LEU A 261 20.12 -12.68 23.24
CA LEU A 261 20.83 -13.45 22.22
C LEU A 261 21.89 -12.58 21.56
N LYS A 262 23.12 -13.09 21.46
CA LYS A 262 24.14 -12.45 20.64
C LYS A 262 23.73 -12.54 19.17
N SER A 263 23.86 -11.45 18.41
CA SER A 263 23.72 -11.54 16.96
C SER A 263 24.73 -12.55 16.40
N CYS A 264 24.29 -13.40 15.48
CA CYS A 264 25.15 -14.36 14.80
C CYS A 264 26.20 -13.65 13.92
N PHE A 265 25.85 -12.47 13.40
CA PHE A 265 26.67 -11.64 12.51
C PHE A 265 26.39 -10.16 12.76
N ASP A 266 27.39 -9.30 12.61
CA ASP A 266 27.22 -7.84 12.64
C ASP A 266 27.12 -7.34 11.19
N PHE A 267 25.94 -6.89 10.78
CA PHE A 267 25.66 -6.46 9.41
C PHE A 267 25.62 -4.94 9.32
N GLN A 268 26.64 -4.35 8.71
CA GLN A 268 26.68 -2.91 8.41
C GLN A 268 26.01 -2.67 7.06
N CYS A 269 24.71 -2.35 7.05
CA CYS A 269 23.92 -2.19 5.83
C CYS A 269 24.52 -1.14 4.88
N GLU A 270 25.09 -0.07 5.43
CA GLU A 270 25.71 1.05 4.71
C GLU A 270 26.96 0.63 3.90
N SER A 271 27.54 -0.54 4.18
CA SER A 271 28.66 -1.09 3.39
C SER A 271 28.23 -1.64 2.02
N TYR A 272 26.94 -1.92 1.82
CA TYR A 272 26.39 -2.51 0.59
C TYR A 272 25.93 -1.43 -0.38
N LEU A 273 26.88 -0.92 -1.18
CA LEU A 273 26.69 0.23 -2.07
C LEU A 273 25.80 -0.01 -3.30
N THR A 274 25.30 -1.24 -3.52
CA THR A 274 24.47 -1.57 -4.69
C THR A 274 23.19 -2.31 -4.28
N HIS A 275 22.12 -2.10 -5.03
CA HIS A 275 20.86 -2.83 -4.89
C HIS A 275 21.06 -4.35 -4.81
N SER A 276 21.81 -4.94 -5.75
CA SER A 276 22.09 -6.39 -5.77
C SER A 276 22.93 -6.87 -4.58
N SER A 277 23.78 -6.03 -4.00
CA SER A 277 24.53 -6.40 -2.79
C SER A 277 23.66 -6.33 -1.55
N CYS A 278 22.77 -5.33 -1.44
CA CYS A 278 21.86 -5.11 -0.32
C CYS A 278 20.74 -6.18 -0.19
N LEU A 279 20.07 -6.56 -1.30
CA LEU A 279 18.89 -7.45 -1.32
C LEU A 279 19.05 -8.79 -0.56
N GLY A 280 20.27 -9.30 -0.44
CA GLY A 280 20.55 -10.59 0.19
C GLY A 280 20.97 -10.52 1.66
N VAL A 281 20.89 -9.37 2.31
CA VAL A 281 21.43 -9.15 3.67
C VAL A 281 20.29 -9.06 4.68
N LEU A 282 20.32 -9.92 5.70
CA LEU A 282 19.26 -9.99 6.71
C LEU A 282 19.23 -8.71 7.56
N GLY A 283 18.04 -8.09 7.66
CA GLY A 283 17.83 -6.84 8.41
C GLY A 283 18.21 -5.56 7.66
N CYS A 284 18.67 -5.66 6.41
CA CYS A 284 18.94 -4.51 5.54
C CYS A 284 17.90 -4.39 4.44
N GLU A 285 17.59 -3.16 4.05
CA GLU A 285 16.62 -2.80 3.01
C GLU A 285 17.24 -1.78 2.04
N TRP A 286 16.94 -1.90 0.74
CA TRP A 286 17.39 -0.94 -0.27
C TRP A 286 16.39 0.21 -0.41
N CYS A 287 16.75 1.37 0.13
CA CYS A 287 15.91 2.55 0.13
C CYS A 287 16.02 3.33 -1.18
N GLN A 288 14.88 3.55 -1.84
CA GLN A 288 14.82 4.24 -3.14
C GLN A 288 13.67 5.24 -3.29
N ILE A 289 12.70 5.26 -2.36
CA ILE A 289 11.61 6.24 -2.29
C ILE A 289 11.73 7.03 -0.99
N ASP A 290 11.49 8.34 -1.05
CA ASP A 290 11.53 9.26 0.10
C ASP A 290 10.34 9.04 1.05
N ALA A 291 10.34 9.73 2.20
CA ALA A 291 9.33 9.62 3.24
C ALA A 291 7.92 10.10 2.85
N ASP A 292 7.75 10.67 1.66
CA ASP A 292 6.43 10.95 1.07
C ASP A 292 5.78 9.71 0.41
N GLY A 293 6.55 8.61 0.28
CA GLY A 293 6.10 7.36 -0.33
C GLY A 293 5.87 7.44 -1.84
N ARG A 294 6.42 8.47 -2.53
CA ARG A 294 6.20 8.68 -3.97
C ARG A 294 7.41 9.20 -4.74
N THR A 295 8.22 10.06 -4.14
CA THR A 295 9.37 10.68 -4.82
C THR A 295 10.58 9.74 -4.77
N PRO A 296 11.22 9.42 -5.93
CA PRO A 296 12.46 8.68 -5.93
C PRO A 296 13.60 9.47 -5.28
N LEU A 297 14.38 8.80 -4.44
CA LEU A 297 15.59 9.38 -3.84
C LEU A 297 16.64 9.67 -4.93
N SER A 298 17.31 10.82 -4.83
CA SER A 298 18.38 11.21 -5.76
C SER A 298 19.60 10.29 -5.68
N SER A 299 19.85 9.72 -4.51
CA SER A 299 20.85 8.68 -4.25
C SER A 299 20.23 7.56 -3.42
N PRO A 300 19.68 6.49 -4.04
CA PRO A 300 19.24 5.30 -3.34
C PRO A 300 20.39 4.63 -2.57
N PHE A 301 20.09 4.03 -1.41
CA PHE A 301 21.11 3.50 -0.49
C PHE A 301 20.60 2.29 0.31
N CYS A 302 21.52 1.43 0.78
CA CYS A 302 21.20 0.35 1.70
C CYS A 302 21.25 0.84 3.15
N THR A 303 20.24 0.51 3.95
CA THR A 303 20.18 0.84 5.38
C THR A 303 19.38 -0.22 6.14
N SER A 304 19.15 -0.05 7.44
CA SER A 304 18.38 -1.00 8.24
C SER A 304 16.88 -1.03 7.87
N GLN A 305 16.27 -2.22 7.95
CA GLN A 305 14.85 -2.46 7.72
C GLN A 305 13.92 -1.65 8.67
N SER A 306 14.46 -1.17 9.80
CA SER A 306 13.75 -0.27 10.73
C SER A 306 13.77 1.21 10.30
N THR A 307 14.73 1.61 9.46
CA THR A 307 14.86 2.97 8.92
C THR A 307 14.20 3.11 7.56
N CYS A 308 14.22 2.04 6.76
CA CYS A 308 13.55 1.95 5.47
C CYS A 308 12.83 0.60 5.37
N PHE A 309 11.57 0.59 4.95
CA PHE A 309 10.79 -0.65 4.84
C PHE A 309 10.14 -0.73 3.47
N ASN A 310 10.28 -1.88 2.81
CA ASN A 310 9.75 -2.14 1.47
C ASN A 310 10.10 -1.01 0.47
N GLY A 311 11.38 -0.64 0.42
CA GLY A 311 11.95 0.41 -0.44
C GLY A 311 11.63 1.87 -0.08
N VAL A 312 10.82 2.15 0.95
CA VAL A 312 10.35 3.49 1.33
C VAL A 312 10.96 3.97 2.65
N LEU A 313 11.57 5.17 2.63
CA LEU A 313 12.25 5.77 3.78
C LEU A 313 11.26 6.13 4.90
N GLY A 314 11.55 5.73 6.14
CA GLY A 314 10.71 6.03 7.30
C GLY A 314 9.31 5.40 7.26
N ALA A 315 9.05 4.46 6.35
CA ALA A 315 7.77 3.77 6.27
C ALA A 315 7.49 2.97 7.55
N VAL A 316 6.25 3.06 8.04
CA VAL A 316 5.83 2.34 9.25
C VAL A 316 5.90 0.84 8.99
N THR A 317 6.75 0.16 9.74
CA THR A 317 6.84 -1.30 9.66
C THR A 317 5.55 -1.94 10.20
N PRO A 318 5.06 -3.05 9.61
CA PRO A 318 3.88 -3.76 10.11
C PRO A 318 4.12 -4.48 11.45
N TYR A 319 5.34 -4.39 11.99
CA TYR A 319 5.77 -5.05 13.22
C TYR A 319 5.23 -4.40 14.50
N GLY A 320 4.60 -3.22 14.39
CA GLY A 320 4.27 -2.36 15.53
C GLY A 320 5.28 -1.21 15.63
N GLU A 321 5.24 -0.43 16.70
CA GLU A 321 6.19 0.66 16.90
C GLU A 321 7.63 0.13 16.81
N ALA A 322 8.29 0.44 15.68
CA ALA A 322 9.66 0.85 15.76
C ALA A 322 9.70 1.88 16.89
N THR A 323 10.50 1.58 17.93
CA THR A 323 10.90 2.63 18.86
C THR A 323 11.31 3.82 18.03
N ILE A 324 11.01 5.04 18.52
CA ILE A 324 11.56 6.27 17.98
C ILE A 324 13.04 6.28 18.40
N GLY A 325 13.80 5.33 17.84
CA GLY A 325 15.20 5.04 18.03
C GLY A 325 15.95 6.08 17.24
N HIS A 326 15.97 7.28 17.81
CA HIS A 326 16.53 8.47 17.22
C HIS A 326 16.12 8.66 15.75
N ILE A 327 15.05 9.45 15.54
CA ILE A 327 15.16 10.48 14.50
C ILE A 327 16.52 11.12 14.73
N ASN A 328 17.44 10.98 13.77
CA ASN A 328 18.76 11.58 13.87
C ASN A 328 18.56 13.09 13.90
N ARG A 329 18.49 13.61 15.13
CA ARG A 329 18.39 15.04 15.45
C ARG A 329 19.65 15.80 15.03
N ASP A 330 20.63 15.06 14.52
CA ASP A 330 21.87 15.53 13.91
C ASP A 330 21.71 15.79 12.39
N ALA A 331 20.78 15.11 11.71
CA ALA A 331 20.44 15.38 10.29
C ALA A 331 19.45 16.54 10.13
N LEU A 332 18.51 16.70 11.08
CA LEU A 332 17.65 17.89 11.21
C LEU A 332 18.27 18.99 12.11
N GLY A 333 19.50 18.77 12.60
CA GLY A 333 20.14 19.56 13.66
C GLY A 333 20.65 20.95 13.27
N SER A 334 20.44 21.40 12.03
CA SER A 334 20.93 22.70 11.55
C SER A 334 19.89 23.83 11.53
N TYR A 335 18.65 23.59 12.01
CA TYR A 335 17.71 24.69 12.28
C TYR A 335 17.41 24.80 13.78
N SER A 336 18.24 25.59 14.47
CA SER A 336 18.00 25.93 15.87
C SER A 336 16.71 26.75 15.99
N THR A 337 15.68 26.17 16.61
CA THR A 337 14.36 26.79 16.84
C THR A 337 14.43 28.07 17.71
N ILE A 338 15.58 28.32 18.34
CA ILE A 338 15.89 29.54 19.07
C ILE A 338 16.05 30.74 18.12
N GLY A 339 16.55 30.53 16.89
CA GLY A 339 16.82 31.60 15.92
C GLY A 339 15.58 32.42 15.52
N PRO A 340 14.49 31.78 15.04
CA PRO A 340 13.25 32.49 14.69
C PRO A 340 12.61 33.19 15.89
N ILE A 341 12.61 32.55 17.06
CA ILE A 341 11.98 33.09 18.28
C ILE A 341 12.76 34.32 18.78
N ALA A 342 14.09 34.25 18.83
CA ALA A 342 14.94 35.39 19.17
C ALA A 342 14.80 36.53 18.13
N GLY A 343 14.72 36.21 16.84
CA GLY A 343 14.48 37.18 15.77
C GLY A 343 13.15 37.93 15.91
N CYS A 344 12.07 37.23 16.25
CA CYS A 344 10.77 37.84 16.53
C CYS A 344 10.81 38.73 17.79
N ILE A 345 11.48 38.29 18.86
CA ILE A 345 11.60 39.10 20.08
C ILE A 345 12.40 40.39 19.80
N VAL A 346 13.51 40.31 19.06
CA VAL A 346 14.34 41.48 18.71
C VAL A 346 13.61 42.45 17.78
N THR A 347 12.90 41.95 16.76
CA THR A 347 12.14 42.81 15.83
C THR A 347 10.97 43.51 16.53
N ILE A 348 10.19 42.82 17.36
CA ILE A 348 9.13 43.43 18.17
C ILE A 348 9.72 44.47 19.14
N SER A 349 10.85 44.19 19.78
CA SER A 349 11.52 45.14 20.69
C SER A 349 11.98 46.41 19.97
N LEU A 350 12.51 46.27 18.75
CA LEU A 350 12.90 47.41 17.90
C LEU A 350 11.69 48.24 17.45
N VAL A 351 10.59 47.60 17.04
CA VAL A 351 9.34 48.30 16.67
C VAL A 351 8.78 49.10 17.85
N ILE A 352 8.78 48.53 19.06
CA ILE A 352 8.35 49.23 20.28
C ILE A 352 9.30 50.40 20.60
N ALA A 353 10.61 50.20 20.48
CA ALA A 353 11.59 51.27 20.72
C ALA A 353 11.44 52.44 19.72
N VAL A 354 11.19 52.15 18.44
CA VAL A 354 10.92 53.16 17.41
C VAL A 354 9.59 53.86 17.67
N ALA A 355 8.53 53.13 18.05
CA ALA A 355 7.24 53.73 18.41
C ALA A 355 7.36 54.69 19.61
N ILE A 356 8.12 54.31 20.65
CA ILE A 356 8.41 55.17 21.81
C ILE A 356 9.26 56.37 21.38
N TYR A 357 10.26 56.19 20.52
CA TYR A 357 11.08 57.28 19.98
C TYR A 357 10.22 58.28 19.21
N CYS A 358 9.41 57.83 18.25
CA CYS A 358 8.48 58.67 17.49
C CYS A 358 7.46 59.37 18.39
N TYR A 359 6.92 58.69 19.40
CA TYR A 359 6.02 59.30 20.39
C TYR A 359 6.71 60.43 21.17
N ARG A 360 7.92 60.18 21.70
CA ARG A 360 8.69 61.22 22.42
C ARG A 360 9.09 62.37 21.48
N GLN A 361 9.46 62.08 20.23
CA GLN A 361 9.77 63.08 19.22
C GLN A 361 8.55 63.99 18.97
N ASN A 362 7.35 63.43 18.75
CA ASN A 362 6.11 64.19 18.55
C ASN A 362 5.71 65.03 19.77
N VAL A 363 5.92 64.51 20.99
CA VAL A 363 5.67 65.27 22.23
C VAL A 363 6.68 66.42 22.39
N THR A 364 7.92 66.27 21.91
CA THR A 364 8.93 67.35 21.95
C THR A 364 8.83 68.36 20.79
N THR A 365 8.30 67.98 19.62
CA THR A 365 8.05 68.94 18.53
C THR A 365 6.82 69.81 18.80
N ALA A 366 5.85 69.33 19.58
CA ALA A 366 4.68 70.09 20.00
C ALA A 366 4.98 71.27 20.96
N SER A 367 6.18 71.36 21.54
CA SER A 367 6.54 72.42 22.52
C SER A 367 7.31 73.61 21.94
N CYS A 368 7.53 73.70 20.61
CA CYS A 368 8.35 74.75 20.00
C CYS A 368 7.78 75.31 18.69
N HIS A 369 6.52 75.76 18.70
CA HIS A 369 6.04 76.81 17.77
C HIS A 369 4.87 77.59 18.36
N ASN A 370 5.19 78.63 19.15
CA ASN A 370 4.25 79.67 19.58
C ASN A 370 5.04 80.93 19.93
N LEU A 371 5.18 81.85 18.96
CA LEU A 371 5.50 83.28 19.10
C LEU A 371 5.86 83.88 17.72
N TYR A 372 4.87 84.38 16.99
CA TYR A 372 4.73 85.82 16.71
C TYR A 372 3.37 86.10 16.06
N VAL A 373 2.78 87.25 16.36
CA VAL A 373 1.49 87.72 15.85
C VAL A 373 1.73 89.07 15.17
N ASP A 374 1.14 89.31 14.00
CA ASP A 374 0.50 90.59 13.65
C ASP A 374 -0.28 90.46 12.33
N GLY A 375 -1.50 91.01 12.30
CA GLY A 375 -2.38 91.10 11.12
C GLY A 375 -2.38 92.52 10.53
N PRO A 376 -3.50 93.06 9.98
CA PRO A 376 -4.86 92.47 9.88
C PRO A 376 -5.56 92.66 8.51
N ALA A 377 -6.87 92.28 8.51
CA ALA A 377 -7.98 92.74 7.64
C ALA A 377 -8.05 92.19 6.19
N GLU A 378 -9.17 91.67 5.65
CA GLU A 378 -10.51 91.27 6.16
C GLU A 378 -11.03 90.04 5.32
N THR A 379 -12.26 89.49 5.34
CA THR A 379 -13.58 89.75 6.01
C THR A 379 -14.33 88.41 6.26
N TRP A 380 -15.51 88.46 6.90
CA TRP A 380 -16.46 87.38 7.20
C TRP A 380 -17.18 86.81 5.95
N HIS A 381 -17.73 85.57 5.90
CA HIS A 381 -18.45 84.82 6.94
C HIS A 381 -18.26 83.29 6.91
N ASP A 382 -18.41 82.72 8.12
CA ASP A 382 -18.58 81.30 8.48
C ASP A 382 -20.07 81.10 8.94
N PRO A 383 -20.65 79.88 9.11
CA PRO A 383 -20.20 78.96 10.17
C PRO A 383 -20.14 77.45 9.80
N ASP A 384 -19.12 76.79 10.34
CA ASP A 384 -19.08 75.38 10.73
C ASP A 384 -20.33 74.88 11.49
N VAL A 385 -20.54 73.56 11.55
CA VAL A 385 -20.54 72.76 12.81
C VAL A 385 -20.95 71.28 12.57
N GLN A 386 -19.94 70.42 12.74
CA GLN A 386 -19.94 69.11 13.44
C GLN A 386 -20.83 67.89 13.06
N MET A 387 -20.09 66.78 12.90
CA MET A 387 -20.18 65.51 13.67
C MET A 387 -21.08 64.33 13.26
N SER A 388 -20.45 63.17 13.48
CA SER A 388 -20.99 61.89 13.97
C SER A 388 -21.79 60.95 13.04
N HIS A 389 -21.05 59.94 12.57
CA HIS A 389 -21.13 58.55 13.03
C HIS A 389 -22.32 57.63 12.62
N LEU A 390 -21.95 56.60 11.84
CA LEU A 390 -22.55 55.25 11.68
C LEU A 390 -23.97 55.06 11.12
N GLN A 391 -23.99 54.17 10.11
CA GLN A 391 -25.07 53.21 9.76
C GLN A 391 -26.40 53.81 9.22
N SER A 392 -27.08 53.19 8.25
CA SER A 392 -26.80 51.94 7.49
C SER A 392 -27.55 51.93 6.13
N ASP A 393 -27.25 50.89 5.33
CA ASP A 393 -28.10 50.27 4.31
C ASP A 393 -28.33 50.95 2.93
N GLU A 394 -28.78 50.08 2.01
CA GLU A 394 -29.36 50.32 0.67
C GLU A 394 -28.43 50.69 -0.51
N MET A 395 -27.81 49.62 -1.04
CA MET A 395 -28.10 49.06 -2.38
C MET A 395 -28.17 49.96 -3.65
N HIS A 396 -27.19 49.69 -4.52
CA HIS A 396 -27.17 49.74 -6.00
C HIS A 396 -27.42 51.04 -6.78
N ASP A 397 -26.46 51.29 -7.68
CA ASP A 397 -26.37 52.35 -8.68
C ASP A 397 -27.27 52.10 -9.92
N LEU A 398 -27.48 53.15 -10.72
CA LEU A 398 -28.52 53.27 -11.74
C LEU A 398 -28.28 52.50 -13.06
N SER A 399 -29.42 52.26 -13.75
CA SER A 399 -29.65 52.20 -15.22
C SER A 399 -30.19 50.85 -15.71
N GLY A 400 -31.32 50.74 -16.41
CA GLY A 400 -32.35 51.71 -16.79
C GLY A 400 -33.41 51.04 -17.69
N GLN A 401 -34.67 51.50 -17.62
CA GLN A 401 -35.85 51.33 -18.53
C GLN A 401 -35.86 50.18 -19.60
N ASP A 402 -36.94 49.42 -19.84
CA ASP A 402 -38.36 49.62 -19.50
C ASP A 402 -39.19 48.32 -19.74
N LYS A 403 -40.32 48.17 -19.01
CA LYS A 403 -41.56 47.42 -19.35
C LYS A 403 -41.58 45.87 -19.53
N LEU A 404 -42.05 45.17 -18.47
CA LEU A 404 -43.39 44.50 -18.37
C LEU A 404 -43.93 43.73 -19.61
N LEU A 405 -44.33 42.44 -19.60
CA LEU A 405 -45.15 41.61 -18.67
C LEU A 405 -44.83 40.07 -18.83
N PRO A 406 -45.42 39.11 -18.06
CA PRO A 406 -44.69 37.96 -17.52
C PRO A 406 -45.01 36.57 -18.11
N ALA A 407 -44.19 35.58 -17.74
CA ALA A 407 -44.48 34.14 -17.83
C ALA A 407 -43.97 33.39 -16.58
N MET A 408 -44.54 32.21 -16.32
CA MET A 408 -44.52 31.47 -15.04
C MET A 408 -43.18 30.81 -14.65
N GLU A 409 -43.08 30.51 -13.36
CA GLU A 409 -41.98 29.78 -12.70
C GLU A 409 -41.81 28.33 -13.21
N ILE A 410 -40.55 27.89 -13.28
CA ILE A 410 -40.16 26.48 -13.33
C ILE A 410 -38.96 26.31 -12.40
N GLU A 411 -39.10 25.54 -11.32
CA GLU A 411 -37.97 25.15 -10.46
C GLU A 411 -37.09 24.11 -11.18
N ALA A 412 -35.76 24.27 -11.05
CA ALA A 412 -34.79 23.28 -11.50
C ALA A 412 -34.30 22.40 -10.33
N PRO A 413 -34.24 21.07 -10.48
CA PRO A 413 -33.94 20.16 -9.37
C PRO A 413 -32.46 20.17 -8.94
N ILE A 414 -32.22 20.09 -7.64
CA ILE A 414 -30.89 20.10 -7.02
C ILE A 414 -30.30 18.67 -6.96
N SER A 415 -29.02 18.55 -7.32
CA SER A 415 -28.25 17.28 -7.33
C SER A 415 -27.89 16.77 -5.92
N PRO A 416 -27.86 15.44 -5.66
CA PRO A 416 -27.72 14.87 -4.32
C PRO A 416 -26.31 14.92 -3.69
N TYR A 417 -25.33 15.58 -4.31
CA TYR A 417 -23.92 15.57 -3.86
C TYR A 417 -23.43 16.93 -3.31
N ARG A 418 -24.12 17.49 -2.31
CA ARG A 418 -23.64 18.67 -1.56
C ARG A 418 -23.66 18.43 -0.05
N VAL A 419 -22.50 18.16 0.52
CA VAL A 419 -22.32 17.97 1.97
C VAL A 419 -22.18 19.33 2.66
N VAL A 420 -22.96 19.56 3.72
CA VAL A 420 -22.90 20.80 4.52
C VAL A 420 -21.84 20.67 5.60
N THR A 421 -20.82 21.53 5.55
CA THR A 421 -19.76 21.63 6.58
C THR A 421 -20.26 22.43 7.78
N GLY A 422 -20.74 21.78 8.85
CA GLY A 422 -21.24 22.55 10.02
C GLY A 422 -21.62 21.81 11.31
N TYR A 423 -21.54 20.48 11.39
CA TYR A 423 -22.02 19.75 12.58
C TYR A 423 -20.92 19.47 13.62
N ARG A 424 -20.98 20.17 14.77
CA ARG A 424 -20.26 19.78 16.01
C ARG A 424 -21.20 18.97 16.90
N ARG A 425 -20.73 17.85 17.46
CA ARG A 425 -21.42 17.15 18.56
C ARG A 425 -21.23 17.94 19.87
N ALA A 426 -22.28 17.97 20.69
CA ALA A 426 -22.20 18.50 22.05
C ALA A 426 -21.58 17.46 23.01
N HIS A 427 -20.84 17.94 24.01
CA HIS A 427 -20.38 17.12 25.13
C HIS A 427 -21.41 17.12 26.26
N THR A 428 -21.88 15.95 26.68
CA THR A 428 -22.42 15.71 28.02
C THR A 428 -21.97 14.34 28.52
N ALA A 429 -21.81 14.22 29.84
CA ALA A 429 -21.28 13.03 30.49
C ALA A 429 -22.37 12.22 31.19
N GLY A 430 -22.13 10.92 31.34
CA GLY A 430 -22.65 10.10 32.43
C GLY A 430 -23.93 9.29 32.19
N GLY A 431 -23.85 7.99 32.46
CA GLY A 431 -24.96 7.26 33.10
C GLY A 431 -25.62 6.11 32.34
N SER A 432 -25.25 4.89 32.75
CA SER A 432 -26.17 3.77 33.09
C SER A 432 -27.06 3.10 32.03
N ASP A 433 -26.65 1.87 31.68
CA ASP A 433 -27.40 0.59 31.74
C ASP A 433 -28.72 0.35 30.96
N HIS A 434 -28.87 -0.93 30.59
CA HIS A 434 -30.01 -1.64 29.95
C HIS A 434 -30.31 -1.38 28.46
N GLY A 435 -30.32 -2.47 27.69
CA GLY A 435 -30.60 -2.55 26.26
C GLY A 435 -30.02 -3.82 25.65
#